data_AF-A0A1M4DY51-F1
#
_entry.id   AF-A0A1M4DY51-F1
#
_cell.length_a   1.000
_cell.length_b   1.000
_cell.length_c   1.000
_cell.angle_alpha   90.00
_cell.angle_beta   90.00
_cell.angle_gamma   90.00
#
_symmetry.space_group_name_H-M   'P 1'
#
loop_
_entity.id
_entity.type
_entity.pdbx_description
1 polymer ?
#
loop_
_entity_poly.entity_id
_entity_poly.type
_entity_poly.pdbx_seq_one_letter_code
_entity_poly.pdbx_strand_id
1 'polypeptide(L)'
;MGLDEAADHVEAVGGPAVAGDVPLRKYLANLRAEGLSELRLALPAPGDPLGLSGPPSFNSAAVDAGQAAIAVLADRNLGLVPLPDRRGSSYVGVRLEVHDAGPVRHDLPSLAEAERELSDAMRSATEALTSVDGPVQDRPDRLGRGGELAPGYPGRAHRVSTLATRLAAVLRLADERGLTSGQVAARGAALRELDRAVRRALVAAHHAIFEPVRNQ
;
A
#
# COMPACT_ATOMS: atom_id res chain seq x y z
N MET A 1 13.83 15.27 -2.17
CA MET A 1 12.57 15.75 -1.55
C MET A 1 12.87 16.12 -0.12
N GLY A 2 12.51 17.34 0.29
CA GLY A 2 12.47 17.70 1.70
C GLY A 2 11.26 17.08 2.40
N LEU A 3 11.23 17.12 3.74
CA LEU A 3 10.04 16.73 4.52
C LEU A 3 8.81 17.56 4.12
N ASP A 4 9.03 18.81 3.73
CA ASP A 4 7.96 19.73 3.33
C ASP A 4 7.24 19.26 2.06
N GLU A 5 8.01 18.92 1.03
CA GLU A 5 7.49 18.45 -0.25
C GLU A 5 6.76 17.11 -0.12
N ALA A 6 7.23 16.23 0.77
CA ALA A 6 6.56 14.98 1.08
C ALA A 6 5.22 15.19 1.80
N ALA A 7 5.17 16.11 2.77
CA ALA A 7 3.93 16.44 3.47
C ALA A 7 2.91 17.13 2.53
N ASP A 8 3.36 18.05 1.68
CA ASP A 8 2.51 18.68 0.66
C ASP A 8 1.93 17.65 -0.31
N HIS A 9 2.73 16.65 -0.71
CA HIS A 9 2.27 15.57 -1.57
C HIS A 9 1.18 14.72 -0.89
N VAL A 10 1.36 14.35 0.39
CA VAL A 10 0.33 13.62 1.15
C VAL A 10 -0.96 14.42 1.24
N GLU A 11 -0.88 15.72 1.55
CA GLU A 11 -2.05 16.57 1.68
C GLU A 11 -2.76 16.81 0.34
N ALA A 12 -2.01 16.92 -0.77
CA ALA A 12 -2.58 17.03 -2.11
C ALA A 12 -3.35 15.78 -2.55
N VAL A 13 -2.94 14.59 -2.07
CA VAL A 13 -3.57 13.30 -2.40
C VAL A 13 -4.73 12.97 -1.46
N GLY A 14 -4.53 13.13 -0.15
CA GLY A 14 -5.44 12.65 0.90
C GLY A 14 -6.16 13.73 1.71
N GLY A 15 -5.88 15.00 1.48
CA GLY A 15 -6.33 16.10 2.32
C GLY A 15 -5.49 16.25 3.61
N PRO A 16 -5.89 17.14 4.53
CA PRO A 16 -5.13 17.41 5.74
C PRO A 16 -4.87 16.14 6.56
N ALA A 17 -3.62 15.95 6.99
CA ALA A 17 -3.19 14.76 7.72
C ALA A 17 -2.68 15.10 9.13
N VAL A 18 -3.15 14.35 10.13
CA VAL A 18 -2.69 14.44 11.52
C VAL A 18 -2.25 13.06 12.02
N ALA A 19 -1.26 13.01 12.90
CA ALA A 19 -0.86 11.81 13.63
C ALA A 19 -1.10 12.05 15.12
N GLY A 20 -1.98 11.24 15.72
CA GLY A 20 -2.65 11.62 16.97
C GLY A 20 -3.35 12.98 16.80
N ASP A 21 -2.97 13.97 17.62
CA ASP A 21 -3.50 15.34 17.59
C ASP A 21 -2.55 16.37 16.97
N VAL A 22 -1.47 15.92 16.31
CA VAL A 22 -0.42 16.78 15.77
C VAL A 22 -0.43 16.75 14.24
N PRO A 23 -0.25 17.89 13.54
CA PRO A 23 -0.09 17.89 12.08
C PRO A 23 1.04 16.96 11.64
N LEU A 24 0.81 16.18 10.57
CA LEU A 24 1.71 15.13 10.11
C LEU A 24 3.15 15.62 9.95
N ARG A 25 3.35 16.79 9.34
CA ARG A 25 4.66 17.40 9.15
C ARG A 25 5.44 17.57 10.45
N LYS A 26 4.78 18.12 11.49
CA LYS A 26 5.38 18.32 12.80
C LYS A 26 5.67 16.99 13.48
N TYR A 27 4.77 16.02 13.34
CA TYR A 27 4.97 14.68 13.89
C TYR A 27 6.20 13.98 13.28
N LEU A 28 6.33 13.99 11.95
CA LEU A 28 7.50 13.41 11.25
C LEU A 28 8.82 14.12 11.62
N ALA A 29 8.79 15.44 11.80
CA ALA A 29 9.97 16.19 12.26
C ALA A 29 10.40 15.76 13.67
N ASN A 30 9.45 15.53 14.58
CA ASN A 30 9.73 15.02 15.93
C ASN A 30 10.32 13.61 15.87
N LEU A 31 9.74 12.69 15.09
CA LEU A 31 10.29 11.34 14.92
C LEU A 31 11.73 11.37 14.41
N ARG A 32 12.06 12.28 13.50
CA ARG A 32 13.44 12.46 13.02
C ARG A 32 14.39 12.89 14.13
N ALA A 33 13.97 13.77 15.03
CA ALA A 33 14.75 14.15 16.21
C ALA A 33 14.88 13.00 17.22
N GLU A 34 13.90 12.10 17.29
CA GLU A 34 13.91 10.87 18.10
C GLU A 34 14.72 9.72 17.46
N GLY A 35 15.35 9.94 16.30
CA GLY A 35 16.23 8.95 15.66
C GLY A 35 15.52 7.99 14.71
N LEU A 36 14.41 8.41 14.09
CA LEU A 36 13.78 7.70 12.98
C LEU A 36 14.80 7.34 11.90
N SER A 37 14.98 6.04 11.68
CA SER A 37 15.91 5.49 10.69
C SER A 37 15.21 4.98 9.44
N GLU A 38 14.00 4.42 9.59
CA GLU A 38 13.27 3.79 8.49
C GLU A 38 11.76 4.02 8.60
N LEU A 39 11.10 4.05 7.44
CA LEU A 39 9.64 4.07 7.33
C LEU A 39 9.23 2.95 6.38
N ARG A 40 8.49 1.97 6.91
CA ARG A 40 8.17 0.71 6.23
C ARG A 40 6.68 0.63 5.94
N LEU A 41 6.31 0.37 4.69
CA LEU A 41 4.91 0.15 4.31
C LEU A 41 4.45 -1.26 4.67
N ALA A 42 3.21 -1.38 5.17
CA ALA A 42 2.47 -2.64 5.30
C ALA A 42 1.11 -2.52 4.61
N LEU A 43 0.73 -3.54 3.85
CA LEU A 43 -0.56 -3.63 3.14
C LEU A 43 -1.22 -4.97 3.49
N PRO A 44 -1.70 -5.15 4.73
CA PRO A 44 -2.28 -6.40 5.17
C PRO A 44 -3.68 -6.62 4.58
N ALA A 45 -4.09 -7.87 4.54
CA ALA A 45 -5.47 -8.29 4.31
C ALA A 45 -5.80 -9.48 5.23
N PRO A 46 -7.10 -9.84 5.41
CA PRO A 46 -7.47 -11.04 6.14
C PRO A 46 -6.74 -12.29 5.60
N GLY A 47 -5.97 -12.96 6.45
CA GLY A 47 -5.16 -14.13 6.07
C GLY A 47 -3.80 -13.82 5.43
N ASP A 48 -3.46 -12.55 5.22
CA ASP A 48 -2.21 -12.11 4.61
C ASP A 48 -1.63 -10.87 5.33
N PRO A 49 -0.95 -11.04 6.48
CA PRO A 49 -0.45 -9.96 7.34
C PRO A 49 0.86 -9.34 6.80
N LEU A 50 0.91 -9.07 5.50
CA LEU A 50 2.10 -8.62 4.79
C LEU A 50 2.64 -7.30 5.38
N GLY A 51 3.89 -7.34 5.85
CA GLY A 51 4.60 -6.18 6.41
C GLY A 51 4.27 -5.87 7.87
N LEU A 52 3.39 -6.64 8.52
CA LEU A 52 3.06 -6.45 9.93
C LEU A 52 4.00 -7.22 10.87
N SER A 53 4.32 -6.59 11.99
CA SER A 53 5.23 -7.12 13.02
C SER A 53 4.60 -7.28 14.42
N GLY A 54 3.30 -7.03 14.59
CA GLY A 54 2.64 -7.02 15.90
C GLY A 54 2.79 -5.66 16.61
N PRO A 55 2.26 -5.49 17.84
CA PRO A 55 1.46 -6.44 18.63
C PRO A 55 0.05 -6.67 18.03
N PRO A 56 -0.77 -7.59 18.58
CA PRO A 56 -2.09 -7.92 18.03
C PRO A 56 -3.02 -6.72 17.84
N SER A 57 -3.00 -5.73 18.74
CA SER A 57 -3.80 -4.51 18.63
C SER A 57 -3.46 -3.69 17.38
N PHE A 58 -2.17 -3.48 17.12
CA PHE A 58 -1.70 -2.83 15.89
C PHE A 58 -2.07 -3.65 14.65
N ASN A 59 -1.87 -4.97 14.69
CA ASN A 59 -2.18 -5.83 13.54
C ASN A 59 -3.68 -5.80 13.19
N SER A 60 -4.55 -5.89 14.19
CA SER A 60 -6.00 -5.81 13.99
C SER A 60 -6.39 -4.47 13.37
N ALA A 61 -5.93 -3.35 13.94
CA ALA A 61 -6.20 -2.02 13.40
C ALA A 61 -5.69 -1.86 11.96
N ALA A 62 -4.48 -2.34 11.67
CA ALA A 62 -3.90 -2.29 10.33
C ALA A 62 -4.65 -3.19 9.32
N VAL A 63 -5.11 -4.37 9.72
CA VAL A 63 -5.93 -5.26 8.88
C VAL A 63 -7.29 -4.62 8.58
N ASP A 64 -7.94 -4.01 9.57
CA ASP A 64 -9.21 -3.32 9.41
C ASP A 64 -9.08 -2.11 8.46
N ALA A 65 -7.97 -1.38 8.57
CA ALA A 65 -7.65 -0.28 7.66
C ALA A 65 -7.14 -0.75 6.27
N GLY A 66 -6.65 -1.98 6.16
CA GLY A 66 -6.00 -2.56 4.97
C GLY A 66 -4.60 -2.00 4.67
N GLN A 67 -4.06 -1.14 5.55
CA GLN A 67 -2.77 -0.48 5.37
C GLN A 67 -2.23 0.04 6.70
N ALA A 68 -0.90 0.12 6.79
CA ALA A 68 -0.20 0.79 7.87
C ALA A 68 1.22 1.18 7.43
N ALA A 69 1.83 2.10 8.17
CA ALA A 69 3.26 2.35 8.10
C ALA A 69 3.92 2.03 9.44
N ILE A 70 5.16 1.55 9.43
CA ILE A 70 5.96 1.30 10.63
C ILE A 70 7.16 2.26 10.60
N ALA A 71 7.23 3.14 11.58
CA ALA A 71 8.36 4.01 11.86
C ALA A 71 9.34 3.26 12.78
N VAL A 72 10.57 3.08 12.33
CA VAL A 72 11.65 2.42 13.09
C VAL A 72 12.50 3.50 13.74
N LEU A 73 12.53 3.53 15.08
CA LEU A 73 13.38 4.44 15.86
C LEU A 73 14.51 3.66 16.54
N ALA A 74 15.38 4.38 17.25
CA ALA A 74 16.55 3.79 17.90
C ALA A 74 16.19 2.78 19.02
N ASP A 75 15.11 3.02 19.74
CA ASP A 75 14.71 2.30 20.95
C ASP A 75 13.36 1.57 20.84
N ARG A 76 12.52 1.95 19.87
CA ARG A 76 11.18 1.38 19.66
C ARG A 76 10.73 1.50 18.21
N ASN A 77 9.64 0.80 17.87
CA ASN A 77 8.94 0.97 16.60
C ASN A 77 7.53 1.50 16.86
N LEU A 78 7.05 2.36 15.97
CA LEU A 78 5.70 2.90 16.02
C LEU A 78 4.93 2.51 14.76
N GLY A 79 3.73 1.99 14.93
CA GLY A 79 2.76 1.75 13.87
C GLY A 79 1.89 2.99 13.63
N LEU A 80 1.65 3.34 12.37
CA LEU A 80 0.79 4.43 11.92
C LEU A 80 -0.33 3.84 11.06
N VAL A 81 -1.55 3.85 11.58
CA VAL A 81 -2.73 3.30 10.89
C VAL A 81 -3.60 4.46 10.40
N PRO A 82 -3.80 4.62 9.07
CA PRO A 82 -4.60 5.70 8.54
C PRO A 82 -6.10 5.41 8.66
N LEU A 83 -6.83 6.35 9.24
CA LEU A 83 -8.27 6.36 9.35
C LEU A 83 -8.86 7.65 8.76
N PRO A 84 -10.08 7.61 8.19
CA PRO A 84 -10.76 8.81 7.75
C PRO A 84 -11.00 9.78 8.92
N ASP A 85 -10.52 11.01 8.82
CA ASP A 85 -10.88 12.10 9.73
C ASP A 85 -12.04 12.89 9.11
N ARG A 86 -13.23 12.78 9.70
CA ARG A 86 -14.47 13.39 9.22
C ARG A 86 -14.95 14.43 10.23
N ARG A 87 -14.54 15.69 10.06
CA ARG A 87 -14.95 16.83 10.90
C ARG A 87 -16.07 17.60 10.21
N GLY A 88 -17.31 17.16 10.43
CA GLY A 88 -18.48 17.69 9.71
C GLY A 88 -18.57 17.16 8.27
N SER A 89 -19.50 17.70 7.48
CA SER A 89 -19.90 17.13 6.18
C SER A 89 -18.94 17.44 5.02
N SER A 90 -18.09 18.45 5.14
CA SER A 90 -17.24 18.94 4.05
C SER A 90 -15.75 18.70 4.27
N TYR A 91 -15.36 18.21 5.45
CA TYR A 91 -13.97 17.94 5.77
C TYR A 91 -13.63 16.49 5.41
N VAL A 92 -12.58 16.32 4.62
CA VAL A 92 -11.98 15.04 4.28
C VAL A 92 -10.49 15.13 4.62
N GLY A 93 -10.11 14.48 5.71
CA GLY A 93 -8.71 14.37 6.13
C GLY A 93 -8.36 12.95 6.52
N VAL A 94 -7.11 12.76 6.94
CA VAL A 94 -6.58 11.47 7.41
C VAL A 94 -6.04 11.65 8.82
N ARG A 95 -6.49 10.80 9.75
CA ARG A 95 -5.86 10.63 11.07
C ARG A 95 -5.03 9.36 11.05
N LEU A 96 -3.75 9.48 11.36
CA LEU A 96 -2.88 8.35 11.65
C LEU A 96 -3.01 8.03 13.14
N GLU A 97 -3.65 6.92 13.47
CA GLU A 97 -3.58 6.35 14.82
C GLU A 97 -2.20 5.76 15.05
N VAL A 98 -1.64 6.08 16.22
CA VAL A 98 -0.29 5.69 16.61
C VAL A 98 -0.39 4.50 17.55
N HIS A 99 0.31 3.42 17.22
CA HIS A 99 0.42 2.22 18.02
C HIS A 99 1.90 1.91 18.29
N ASP A 100 2.19 1.16 19.34
CA ASP A 100 3.47 0.46 19.41
C ASP A 100 3.52 -0.59 18.29
N ALA A 101 4.69 -0.80 17.70
CA ALA A 101 4.94 -1.85 16.74
C ALA A 101 6.04 -2.81 17.22
N GLY A 102 5.94 -4.06 16.80
CA GLY A 102 6.92 -5.09 17.13
C GLY A 102 8.22 -4.92 16.34
N PRO A 103 9.23 -5.76 16.62
CA PRO A 103 10.50 -5.75 15.90
C PRO A 103 10.30 -5.89 14.39
N VAL A 104 11.14 -5.19 13.61
CA VAL A 104 11.12 -5.27 12.15
C VAL A 104 11.29 -6.71 11.69
N ARG A 105 10.45 -7.13 10.74
CA ARG A 105 10.57 -8.43 10.07
C ARG A 105 11.23 -8.27 8.71
N HIS A 106 11.99 -9.29 8.31
CA HIS A 106 12.73 -9.33 7.05
C HIS A 106 12.23 -10.44 6.11
N ASP A 107 10.99 -10.89 6.29
CA ASP A 107 10.34 -11.95 5.52
C ASP A 107 9.57 -11.42 4.29
N LEU A 108 9.87 -10.19 3.86
CA LEU A 108 9.26 -9.58 2.69
C LEU A 108 9.94 -10.07 1.41
N PRO A 109 9.17 -10.25 0.31
CA PRO A 109 9.74 -10.63 -0.96
C PRO A 109 10.66 -9.52 -1.47
N SER A 110 11.72 -9.91 -2.18
CA SER A 110 12.54 -8.95 -2.91
C SER A 110 11.75 -8.31 -4.04
N LEU A 111 12.19 -7.13 -4.49
CA LEU A 111 11.59 -6.43 -5.61
C LEU A 111 11.52 -7.29 -6.88
N ALA A 112 12.55 -8.11 -7.14
CA ALA A 112 12.60 -8.99 -8.31
C ALA A 112 11.60 -10.15 -8.21
N GLU A 113 11.42 -10.74 -7.02
CA GLU A 113 10.42 -11.78 -6.79
C GLU A 113 9.01 -11.21 -6.93
N ALA A 114 8.75 -10.05 -6.33
CA ALA A 114 7.45 -9.41 -6.37
C ALA A 114 7.07 -8.95 -7.80
N GLU A 115 8.02 -8.48 -8.61
CA GLU A 115 7.81 -8.13 -10.02
C GLU A 115 7.45 -9.36 -10.88
N ARG A 116 8.12 -10.50 -10.64
CA ARG A 116 7.79 -11.77 -11.30
C ARG A 116 6.41 -12.26 -10.90
N GLU A 117 6.12 -12.31 -9.60
CA GLU A 117 4.81 -12.72 -9.08
C GLU A 117 3.68 -11.83 -9.64
N LEU A 118 3.88 -10.52 -9.72
CA LEU A 118 2.93 -9.60 -10.34
C LEU A 118 2.71 -9.91 -11.83
N SER A 119 3.78 -10.19 -12.57
CA SER A 119 3.71 -10.52 -13.99
C SER A 119 2.94 -11.82 -14.25
N ASP A 120 3.17 -12.83 -13.42
CA ASP A 120 2.48 -14.12 -13.50
C ASP A 120 1.01 -14.00 -13.11
N ALA A 121 0.71 -13.26 -12.04
CA ALA A 121 -0.67 -13.00 -11.60
C ALA A 121 -1.46 -12.19 -12.64
N MET A 122 -0.85 -11.19 -13.30
CA MET A 122 -1.48 -10.46 -14.40
C MET A 122 -1.82 -11.39 -15.58
N ARG A 123 -0.91 -12.30 -15.93
CA ARG A 123 -1.14 -13.27 -17.01
C ARG A 123 -2.28 -14.21 -16.67
N SER A 124 -2.23 -14.84 -15.49
CA SER A 124 -3.27 -15.74 -14.97
C SER A 124 -4.64 -15.04 -14.93
N ALA A 125 -4.69 -13.82 -14.39
CA ALA A 125 -5.92 -13.04 -14.35
C ALA A 125 -6.45 -12.71 -15.74
N THR A 126 -5.58 -12.36 -16.70
CA THR A 126 -6.00 -12.08 -18.08
C THR A 126 -6.59 -13.33 -18.75
N GLU A 127 -5.94 -14.49 -18.59
CA GLU A 127 -6.43 -15.77 -19.11
C GLU A 127 -7.79 -16.13 -18.51
N ALA A 128 -7.91 -16.05 -17.18
CA ALA A 128 -9.16 -16.31 -16.47
C ALA A 128 -10.28 -15.36 -16.91
N LEU A 129 -10.01 -14.06 -16.99
CA LEU A 129 -11.02 -13.05 -17.37
C LEU A 129 -11.42 -13.14 -18.85
N THR A 130 -10.51 -13.53 -19.74
CA THR A 130 -10.84 -13.72 -21.17
C THR A 130 -11.74 -14.94 -21.39
N SER A 131 -11.64 -15.95 -20.52
CA SER A 131 -12.51 -17.14 -20.57
C SER A 131 -13.93 -16.93 -20.00
N VAL A 132 -14.16 -15.79 -19.33
CA VAL A 132 -15.46 -15.44 -18.74
C VAL A 132 -16.18 -14.48 -19.67
N ASP A 133 -17.15 -14.98 -20.44
CA ASP A 133 -18.05 -14.11 -21.21
C ASP A 133 -18.88 -13.23 -20.27
N GLY A 134 -18.72 -11.91 -20.38
CA GLY A 134 -19.42 -10.94 -19.55
C GLY A 134 -19.49 -9.56 -20.21
N PRO A 135 -20.36 -8.66 -19.72
CA PRO A 135 -20.48 -7.32 -20.28
C PRO A 135 -19.12 -6.59 -20.19
N VAL A 136 -18.71 -5.99 -21.31
CA VAL A 136 -17.52 -5.14 -21.37
C VAL A 136 -17.64 -4.07 -20.30
N GLN A 137 -16.75 -4.12 -19.32
CA GLN A 137 -16.68 -3.14 -18.26
C GLN A 137 -16.17 -1.83 -18.85
N ASP A 138 -16.81 -0.73 -18.48
CA ASP A 138 -16.38 0.59 -18.94
C ASP A 138 -14.94 0.85 -18.48
N ARG A 139 -14.12 1.38 -19.37
CA ARG A 139 -12.71 1.65 -19.04
C ARG A 139 -12.72 2.90 -18.17
N PRO A 140 -12.13 2.87 -16.97
CA PRO A 140 -12.14 4.06 -16.12
C PRO A 140 -11.45 5.23 -16.81
N ASP A 141 -12.19 6.32 -17.00
CA ASP A 141 -11.76 7.51 -17.75
C ASP A 141 -10.49 8.17 -17.17
N ARG A 142 -10.29 8.07 -15.86
CA ARG A 142 -9.10 8.54 -15.17
C ARG A 142 -8.77 7.67 -13.96
N LEU A 143 -7.67 6.94 -14.05
CA LEU A 143 -6.99 6.44 -12.85
C LEU A 143 -6.24 7.62 -12.22
N GLY A 144 -6.39 7.81 -10.89
CA GLY A 144 -5.65 8.85 -10.16
C GLY A 144 -4.13 8.72 -10.35
N ARG A 145 -3.40 9.84 -10.21
CA ARG A 145 -1.93 9.79 -10.07
C ARG A 145 -1.56 9.14 -8.75
N GLY A 146 -0.40 8.50 -8.69
CA GLY A 146 0.12 7.85 -7.50
C GLY A 146 1.16 6.78 -7.82
N GLY A 147 1.77 6.24 -6.76
CA GLY A 147 2.86 5.27 -6.85
C GLY A 147 4.23 5.93 -7.08
N GLU A 148 4.32 7.26 -7.06
CA GLU A 148 5.58 7.96 -7.04
C GLU A 148 6.34 7.64 -5.75
N LEU A 149 7.55 7.10 -5.89
CA LEU A 149 8.48 6.94 -4.79
C LEU A 149 9.34 8.20 -4.66
N ALA A 150 9.90 8.43 -3.48
CA ALA A 150 10.87 9.50 -3.30
C ALA A 150 12.10 9.28 -4.21
N PRO A 151 12.81 10.36 -4.62
CA PRO A 151 14.12 10.26 -5.23
C PRO A 151 15.08 9.46 -4.37
N GLY A 152 15.92 8.65 -5.01
CA GLY A 152 16.86 7.73 -4.35
C GLY A 152 16.43 6.27 -4.38
N TYR A 153 15.17 5.99 -4.71
CA TYR A 153 14.73 4.63 -4.96
C TYR A 153 15.27 4.11 -6.31
N PRO A 154 15.54 2.80 -6.44
CA PRO A 154 15.94 2.21 -7.72
C PRO A 154 14.91 2.46 -8.82
N GLY A 155 15.37 2.71 -10.06
CA GLY A 155 14.45 2.92 -11.19
C GLY A 155 13.49 1.75 -11.45
N ARG A 156 13.87 0.52 -11.09
CA ARG A 156 12.98 -0.66 -11.12
C ARG A 156 11.82 -0.50 -10.13
N ALA A 157 12.07 -0.01 -8.92
CA ALA A 157 11.05 0.18 -7.89
C ALA A 157 10.00 1.20 -8.33
N HIS A 158 10.42 2.32 -8.95
CA HIS A 158 9.51 3.31 -9.52
C HIS A 158 8.54 2.71 -10.55
N ARG A 159 9.04 1.88 -11.46
CA ARG A 159 8.20 1.23 -12.49
C ARG A 159 7.20 0.26 -11.85
N VAL A 160 7.67 -0.61 -10.95
CA VAL A 160 6.82 -1.59 -10.26
C VAL A 160 5.74 -0.89 -9.43
N SER A 161 6.10 0.13 -8.64
CA SER A 161 5.15 0.90 -7.83
C SER A 161 4.08 1.60 -8.68
N THR A 162 4.49 2.20 -9.80
CA THR A 162 3.57 2.88 -10.73
C THR A 162 2.57 1.88 -11.33
N LEU A 163 3.04 0.73 -11.80
CA LEU A 163 2.17 -0.31 -12.36
C LEU A 163 1.22 -0.87 -11.30
N ALA A 164 1.74 -1.27 -10.14
CA ALA A 164 0.96 -1.85 -9.07
C ALA A 164 -0.10 -0.87 -8.53
N THR A 165 0.23 0.42 -8.42
CA THR A 165 -0.75 1.45 -8.01
C THR A 165 -1.89 1.59 -9.02
N ARG A 166 -1.59 1.55 -10.32
CA ARG A 166 -2.63 1.58 -11.36
C ARG A 166 -3.51 0.34 -11.31
N LEU A 167 -2.94 -0.84 -11.12
CA LEU A 167 -3.69 -2.09 -10.98
C LEU A 167 -4.57 -2.07 -9.72
N ALA A 168 -4.07 -1.59 -8.58
CA ALA A 168 -4.85 -1.41 -7.36
C ALA A 168 -6.06 -0.48 -7.59
N ALA A 169 -5.89 0.60 -8.36
CA ALA A 169 -6.99 1.48 -8.73
C ALA A 169 -8.03 0.78 -9.62
N VAL A 170 -7.59 -0.04 -10.58
CA VAL A 170 -8.51 -0.82 -11.44
C VAL A 170 -9.26 -1.88 -10.62
N LEU A 171 -8.59 -2.58 -9.72
CA LEU A 171 -9.21 -3.60 -8.86
C LEU A 171 -10.34 -3.04 -8.00
N ARG A 172 -10.18 -1.81 -7.46
CA ARG A 172 -11.23 -1.13 -6.68
C ARG A 172 -12.47 -0.75 -7.50
N LEU A 173 -12.35 -0.67 -8.82
CA LEU A 173 -13.44 -0.31 -9.73
C LEU A 173 -14.09 -1.53 -10.39
N ALA A 174 -13.56 -2.73 -10.15
CA ALA A 174 -14.07 -3.95 -10.77
C ALA A 174 -15.50 -4.24 -10.27
N ASP A 175 -16.46 -4.20 -11.20
CA ASP A 175 -17.88 -4.48 -10.93
C ASP A 175 -18.25 -5.91 -11.32
N GLU A 176 -19.15 -6.53 -10.55
CA GLU A 176 -19.63 -7.90 -10.71
C GLU A 176 -21.00 -7.98 -11.42
N ARG A 177 -21.61 -6.83 -11.74
CA ARG A 177 -22.92 -6.76 -12.41
C ARG A 177 -22.94 -7.57 -13.73
N GLY A 178 -23.96 -8.41 -13.88
CA GLY A 178 -24.24 -9.17 -15.11
C GLY A 178 -23.55 -10.52 -15.23
N LEU A 179 -22.93 -11.04 -14.16
CA LEU A 179 -22.27 -12.35 -14.14
C LEU A 179 -23.15 -13.44 -13.52
N THR A 180 -22.98 -14.69 -13.97
CA THR A 180 -23.52 -15.87 -13.28
C THR A 180 -22.73 -16.18 -12.00
N SER A 181 -23.30 -16.95 -11.07
CA SER A 181 -22.62 -17.31 -9.81
C SER A 181 -21.27 -18.01 -10.00
N GLY A 182 -21.16 -18.90 -10.99
CA GLY A 182 -19.90 -19.56 -11.33
C GLY A 182 -18.84 -18.59 -11.89
N GLN A 183 -19.28 -17.63 -12.71
CA GLN A 183 -18.40 -16.59 -13.25
C GLN A 183 -17.94 -15.60 -12.18
N VAL A 184 -18.81 -15.25 -11.22
CA VAL A 184 -18.43 -14.44 -10.04
C VAL A 184 -17.37 -15.16 -9.22
N ALA A 185 -17.51 -16.47 -8.97
CA ALA A 185 -16.55 -17.23 -8.20
C ALA A 185 -15.17 -17.32 -8.88
N ALA A 186 -15.13 -17.64 -10.18
CA ALA A 186 -13.90 -17.74 -10.96
C ALA A 186 -13.20 -16.37 -11.09
N ARG A 187 -13.96 -15.33 -11.45
CA ARG A 187 -13.45 -13.95 -11.51
C ARG A 187 -12.94 -13.49 -10.14
N GLY A 188 -13.69 -13.75 -9.07
CA GLY A 188 -13.31 -13.39 -7.72
C GLY A 188 -12.00 -14.06 -7.28
N ALA A 189 -11.77 -15.32 -7.65
CA ALA A 189 -10.50 -15.99 -7.36
C ALA A 189 -9.32 -15.33 -8.08
N ALA A 190 -9.44 -15.10 -9.39
CA ALA A 190 -8.40 -14.44 -10.18
C ALA A 190 -8.08 -13.02 -9.70
N LEU A 191 -9.12 -12.23 -9.36
CA LEU A 191 -8.93 -10.87 -8.84
C LEU A 191 -8.31 -10.85 -7.44
N ARG A 192 -8.62 -11.83 -6.57
CA ARG A 192 -7.96 -11.96 -5.26
C ARG A 192 -6.47 -12.30 -5.39
N GLU A 193 -6.10 -13.17 -6.33
CA GLU A 193 -4.70 -13.48 -6.60
C GLU A 193 -3.94 -12.27 -7.14
N LEU A 194 -4.56 -11.52 -8.06
CA LEU A 194 -3.98 -10.29 -8.58
C LEU A 194 -3.83 -9.21 -7.49
N ASP A 195 -4.84 -9.02 -6.63
CA ASP A 195 -4.74 -8.11 -5.47
C ASP A 195 -3.58 -8.50 -4.55
N ARG A 196 -3.46 -9.80 -4.24
CA ARG A 196 -2.39 -10.35 -3.40
C ARG A 196 -1.00 -10.02 -3.98
N ALA A 197 -0.82 -10.16 -5.29
CA ALA A 197 0.44 -9.84 -5.97
C ALA A 197 0.69 -8.32 -6.05
N VAL A 198 -0.35 -7.52 -6.27
CA VAL A 198 -0.27 -6.05 -6.27
C VAL A 198 0.18 -5.51 -4.91
N ARG A 199 -0.39 -5.99 -3.80
CA ARG A 199 0.03 -5.58 -2.44
C ARG A 199 1.50 -5.94 -2.18
N ARG A 200 1.95 -7.13 -2.59
CA ARG A 200 3.37 -7.54 -2.52
C ARG A 200 4.29 -6.65 -3.33
N ALA A 201 3.92 -6.34 -4.56
CA ALA A 201 4.69 -5.45 -5.43
C ALA A 201 4.83 -4.04 -4.85
N LEU A 202 3.74 -3.49 -4.29
CA LEU A 202 3.78 -2.19 -3.61
C LEU A 202 4.68 -2.21 -2.38
N VAL A 203 4.53 -3.20 -1.49
CA VAL A 203 5.39 -3.33 -0.30
C VAL A 203 6.86 -3.50 -0.71
N ALA A 204 7.17 -4.40 -1.63
CA ALA A 204 8.55 -4.62 -2.09
C ALA A 204 9.15 -3.35 -2.74
N ALA A 205 8.38 -2.62 -3.55
CA ALA A 205 8.85 -1.37 -4.15
C ALA A 205 9.18 -0.29 -3.10
N HIS A 206 8.38 -0.17 -2.03
CA HIS A 206 8.65 0.76 -0.93
C HIS A 206 9.78 0.30 -0.01
N HIS A 207 10.10 -1.00 0.01
CA HIS A 207 11.21 -1.55 0.80
C HIS A 207 12.50 -1.70 0.00
N ALA A 208 12.48 -1.50 -1.32
CA ALA A 208 13.63 -1.66 -2.22
C ALA A 208 14.82 -0.77 -1.86
N ILE A 209 14.61 0.33 -1.14
CA ILE A 209 15.69 1.19 -0.63
C ILE A 209 16.53 0.53 0.46
N PHE A 210 15.97 -0.48 1.14
CA PHE A 210 16.65 -1.27 2.18
C PHE A 210 17.27 -2.55 1.62
N GLU A 211 16.99 -2.91 0.36
CA GLU A 211 17.60 -4.07 -0.26
C GLU A 211 19.09 -3.81 -0.52
N PRO A 212 19.98 -4.74 -0.18
CA PRO A 212 21.38 -4.62 -0.56
C PRO A 212 21.48 -4.60 -2.09
N VAL A 213 22.18 -3.61 -2.64
CA VAL A 213 22.43 -3.51 -4.09
C VAL A 213 23.23 -4.74 -4.51
N ARG A 214 22.53 -5.78 -5.01
CA ARG A 214 23.17 -6.91 -5.67
C ARG A 214 23.56 -6.42 -7.06
N ASN A 215 24.82 -6.03 -7.21
CA ASN A 215 25.42 -5.81 -8.54
C ASN A 215 25.21 -7.10 -9.36
N GLN A 216 24.33 -7.05 -10.35
CA GLN A 216 24.28 -8.01 -11.46
C GLN A 216 25.07 -7.42 -12.63
#